data_AF-A0A438JTQ3-F1
#
_entry.id   AF-A0A438JTQ3-F1
#
_cell.length_a   1.000
_cell.length_b   1.000
_cell.length_c   1.000
_cell.angle_alpha   90.00
_cell.angle_beta   90.00
_cell.angle_gamma   90.00
#
_symmetry.space_group_name_H-M   'P 1'
#
loop_
_entity.id
_entity.type
_entity.pdbx_description
1 polymer ?
#
loop_
_entity_poly.entity_id
_entity_poly.type
_entity_poly.pdbx_seq_one_letter_code
_entity_poly.pdbx_strand_id
1 'polypeptide(L)'
;MAKRWVSSFLFLSIFLAMVVSHSADGPLPALFILGDSTADVGTNTLLPQSVVRADLPFNGIDFPHSRPTGRFSNGFNTADFLAKHIGYRRSPPPFLSILSHSSSLSKKFLRGVNFASGGSGILDTTGQTLGIITLGAQIQQFATVHSNLTAAIDFVRSWGKEVWNLSVPPIGCCPSLRTLDPSYGCLEEMNEYATFFYTTIQALMQRLSSEYQGMKYSLGNAYDMAMYVVNNPVAFISSKFSDFTDVKSACCGGGKLNAQSPCVPTAALCSDRDKYLFWDLFHPTKHACKLAALPSTLGSQYLCRQSTSLSWPWIISQQTVFLLSEIVSIRSVFQ
;
A
#
# COMPACT_ATOMS: atom_id res chain seq x y z
N MET A 1 -52.39 55.10 33.57
CA MET A 1 -51.19 54.97 32.71
C MET A 1 -49.97 54.82 33.60
N ALA A 2 -49.70 53.58 34.04
CA ALA A 2 -48.63 53.25 34.98
C ALA A 2 -47.47 52.57 34.23
N LYS A 3 -46.25 53.02 34.55
CA LYS A 3 -45.01 52.66 33.88
C LYS A 3 -44.63 51.20 34.16
N ARG A 4 -44.26 50.52 33.07
CA ARG A 4 -43.72 49.16 32.97
C ARG A 4 -42.35 49.08 33.62
N TRP A 5 -42.16 48.11 34.52
CA TRP A 5 -40.89 47.38 34.74
C TRP A 5 -41.26 45.97 35.20
N VAL A 6 -41.46 45.06 34.25
CA VAL A 6 -41.49 43.62 34.53
C VAL A 6 -40.11 43.08 34.20
N SER A 7 -39.47 42.56 35.25
CA SER A 7 -38.19 41.87 35.25
C SER A 7 -38.17 40.76 34.18
N SER A 8 -37.34 40.92 33.16
CA SER A 8 -37.02 39.84 32.23
C SER A 8 -35.91 39.00 32.84
N PHE A 9 -36.30 37.96 33.59
CA PHE A 9 -35.48 36.78 33.82
C PHE A 9 -35.28 36.07 32.48
N LEU A 10 -34.30 36.52 31.69
CA LEU A 10 -33.77 35.70 30.61
C LEU A 10 -32.71 34.78 31.22
N PHE A 11 -33.06 33.49 31.27
CA PHE A 11 -32.17 32.39 31.55
C PHE A 11 -30.85 32.55 30.79
N LEU A 12 -29.79 32.95 31.49
CA LEU A 12 -28.42 32.76 31.01
C LEU A 12 -28.13 31.26 31.14
N SER A 13 -28.54 30.49 30.14
CA SER A 13 -28.06 29.13 29.94
C SER A 13 -26.56 29.21 29.71
N ILE A 14 -25.81 29.00 30.78
CA ILE A 14 -24.39 28.69 30.74
C ILE A 14 -24.28 27.38 29.96
N PHE A 15 -24.16 27.47 28.65
CA PHE A 15 -23.58 26.42 27.83
C PHE A 15 -22.10 26.37 28.22
N LEU A 16 -21.82 25.64 29.30
CA LEU A 16 -20.51 25.10 29.54
C LEU A 16 -20.29 24.08 28.41
N ALA A 17 -19.85 24.57 27.26
CA ALA A 17 -19.19 23.73 26.29
C ALA A 17 -17.92 23.23 26.99
N MET A 18 -18.03 22.10 27.69
CA MET A 18 -16.90 21.22 27.86
C MET A 18 -16.46 20.85 26.45
N VAL A 19 -15.59 21.67 25.88
CA VAL A 19 -14.67 21.24 24.85
C VAL A 19 -13.86 20.16 25.53
N VAL A 20 -14.35 18.92 25.45
CA VAL A 20 -13.50 17.76 25.64
C VAL A 20 -12.51 17.86 24.50
N SER A 21 -11.36 18.45 24.78
CA SER A 21 -10.17 18.29 23.98
C SER A 21 -9.88 16.79 23.98
N HIS A 22 -10.48 16.05 23.05
CA HIS A 22 -9.95 14.75 22.67
C HIS A 22 -8.57 15.05 22.09
N SER A 23 -7.54 14.80 22.87
CA SER A 23 -6.18 14.71 22.36
C SER A 23 -6.21 13.72 21.20
N ALA A 24 -5.95 14.20 19.98
CA ALA A 24 -5.80 13.38 18.78
C ALA A 24 -4.53 12.50 18.80
N ASP A 25 -3.92 12.30 19.98
CA ASP A 25 -2.70 11.53 20.22
C ASP A 25 -3.02 10.17 20.86
N GLY A 26 -3.97 9.43 20.28
CA GLY A 26 -4.04 8.00 20.50
C GLY A 26 -2.81 7.31 19.88
N PRO A 27 -2.31 6.19 20.43
CA PRO A 27 -1.24 5.43 19.78
C PRO A 27 -1.66 5.03 18.35
N LEU A 28 -0.74 5.18 17.39
CA LEU A 28 -1.00 4.84 15.99
C LEU A 28 -1.51 3.39 15.87
N PRO A 29 -2.48 3.11 14.97
CA PRO A 29 -2.95 1.74 14.76
C PRO A 29 -1.81 0.88 14.23
N ALA A 30 -1.70 -0.37 14.67
CA ALA A 30 -0.73 -1.31 14.13
C ALA A 30 -0.97 -1.50 12.62
N LEU A 31 0.10 -1.63 11.84
CA LEU A 31 -0.01 -1.79 10.38
C LEU A 31 0.65 -3.10 9.94
N PHE A 32 -0.11 -4.05 9.42
CA PHE A 32 0.44 -5.29 8.88
C PHE A 32 0.28 -5.31 7.37
N ILE A 33 1.37 -5.49 6.63
CA ILE A 33 1.39 -5.39 5.16
C ILE A 33 1.85 -6.72 4.59
N LEU A 34 1.10 -7.28 3.64
CA LEU A 34 1.56 -8.41 2.82
C LEU A 34 1.72 -7.93 1.37
N GLY A 35 2.26 -8.78 0.51
CA GLY A 35 2.29 -8.52 -0.92
C GLY A 35 3.61 -8.89 -1.58
N ASP A 36 3.90 -8.16 -2.66
CA ASP A 36 5.01 -8.42 -3.57
C ASP A 36 6.07 -7.28 -3.55
N SER A 37 6.79 -7.09 -4.65
CA SER A 37 7.84 -6.08 -4.80
C SER A 37 7.32 -4.64 -4.65
N THR A 38 6.03 -4.40 -4.93
CA THR A 38 5.41 -3.08 -4.82
C THR A 38 5.25 -2.62 -3.37
N ALA A 39 5.21 -3.56 -2.42
CA ALA A 39 5.08 -3.33 -0.99
C ALA A 39 6.33 -3.73 -0.19
N ASP A 40 7.29 -4.45 -0.80
CA ASP A 40 8.54 -4.86 -0.17
C ASP A 40 9.40 -3.66 0.26
N VAL A 41 9.84 -3.70 1.52
CA VAL A 41 10.64 -2.67 2.18
C VAL A 41 12.05 -3.13 2.55
N GLY A 42 12.48 -4.27 2.00
CA GLY A 42 13.80 -4.88 2.19
C GLY A 42 13.78 -6.32 2.69
N THR A 43 12.66 -7.04 2.59
CA THR A 43 12.56 -8.46 2.91
C THR A 43 13.52 -9.27 2.05
N ASN A 44 13.52 -9.07 0.73
CA ASN A 44 14.35 -9.86 -0.17
C ASN A 44 15.86 -9.61 0.02
N THR A 45 16.26 -8.45 0.54
CA THR A 45 17.66 -8.16 0.91
C THR A 45 18.16 -9.09 2.03
N LEU A 46 17.27 -9.59 2.88
CA LEU A 46 17.55 -10.48 4.00
C LEU A 46 17.49 -11.96 3.63
N LEU A 47 17.19 -12.29 2.37
CA LEU A 47 17.13 -13.64 1.84
C LEU A 47 18.39 -13.91 1.00
N PRO A 48 19.39 -14.66 1.51
CA PRO A 48 20.65 -14.88 0.80
C PRO A 48 20.50 -15.54 -0.57
N GLN A 49 19.48 -16.39 -0.71
CA GLN A 49 19.17 -17.13 -1.93
C GLN A 49 18.28 -16.35 -2.92
N SER A 50 17.79 -15.17 -2.55
CA SER A 50 16.88 -14.41 -3.42
C SER A 50 17.62 -13.80 -4.59
N VAL A 51 17.16 -14.11 -5.80
CA VAL A 51 17.65 -13.45 -7.03
C VAL A 51 16.83 -12.20 -7.39
N VAL A 52 15.71 -11.98 -6.70
CA VAL A 52 14.83 -10.82 -6.87
C VAL A 52 15.18 -9.81 -5.78
N ARG A 53 16.12 -8.91 -6.07
CA ARG A 53 16.65 -7.96 -5.08
C ARG A 53 16.59 -6.51 -5.58
N ALA A 54 16.44 -5.60 -4.62
CA ALA A 54 16.40 -4.15 -4.87
C ALA A 54 17.32 -3.37 -3.91
N ASP A 55 18.43 -3.99 -3.49
CA ASP A 55 19.51 -3.37 -2.72
C ASP A 55 20.71 -2.95 -3.61
N LEU A 56 20.43 -2.63 -4.88
CA LEU A 56 21.41 -2.10 -5.84
C LEU A 56 21.46 -0.56 -5.79
N PRO A 57 22.59 0.07 -6.17
CA PRO A 57 22.84 1.52 -6.02
C PRO A 57 21.74 2.48 -6.49
N PHE A 58 21.02 2.13 -7.56
CA PHE A 58 19.96 2.98 -8.08
C PHE A 58 18.65 2.85 -7.31
N ASN A 59 18.33 1.67 -6.77
CA ASN A 59 17.17 1.50 -5.90
C ASN A 59 17.38 2.33 -4.63
N GLY A 60 16.46 3.23 -4.30
CA GLY A 60 16.63 4.12 -3.14
C GLY A 60 17.51 5.36 -3.35
N ILE A 61 17.89 5.71 -4.58
CA ILE A 61 18.65 6.95 -4.87
C ILE A 61 17.99 8.23 -4.33
N ASP A 62 16.65 8.27 -4.25
CA ASP A 62 15.84 9.36 -3.67
C ASP A 62 15.34 9.08 -2.26
N PHE A 63 15.80 7.99 -1.65
CA PHE A 63 15.59 7.75 -0.24
C PHE A 63 16.50 8.66 0.59
N PRO A 64 16.15 9.03 1.83
CA PRO A 64 17.09 9.72 2.72
C PRO A 64 18.47 9.06 2.73
N HIS A 65 19.51 9.87 2.49
CA HIS A 65 20.92 9.47 2.33
C HIS A 65 21.27 8.68 1.05
N SER A 66 20.35 8.55 0.09
CA SER A 66 20.59 7.96 -1.24
C SER A 66 21.24 6.59 -1.19
N ARG A 67 20.78 5.73 -0.27
CA ARG A 67 21.29 4.37 -0.09
C ARG A 67 20.29 3.34 -0.58
N PRO A 68 20.76 2.19 -1.08
CA PRO A 68 19.89 1.07 -1.35
C PRO A 68 19.11 0.61 -0.12
N THR A 69 17.80 0.46 -0.31
CA THR A 69 16.88 0.14 0.78
C THR A 69 16.19 -1.21 0.65
N GLY A 70 16.40 -1.92 -0.46
CA GLY A 70 15.62 -3.13 -0.77
C GLY A 70 14.18 -2.84 -1.22
N ARG A 71 13.87 -1.60 -1.60
CA ARG A 71 12.57 -1.22 -2.19
C ARG A 71 12.72 -1.20 -3.70
N PHE A 72 11.77 -1.81 -4.41
CA PHE A 72 11.74 -1.84 -5.89
C PHE A 72 11.27 -0.50 -6.45
N SER A 73 11.98 0.57 -6.14
CA SER A 73 11.74 1.93 -6.61
C SER A 73 13.00 2.78 -6.39
N ASN A 74 13.02 4.00 -6.91
CA ASN A 74 14.04 5.01 -6.59
C ASN A 74 13.96 5.53 -5.16
N GLY A 75 12.93 5.21 -4.37
CA GLY A 75 12.83 5.64 -2.98
C GLY A 75 11.70 4.98 -2.21
N PHE A 76 10.89 5.77 -1.50
CA PHE A 76 9.69 5.27 -0.82
C PHE A 76 8.74 4.62 -1.83
N ASN A 77 8.22 3.44 -1.51
CA ASN A 77 7.21 2.75 -2.31
C ASN A 77 5.78 3.12 -1.83
N THR A 78 4.77 2.53 -2.47
CA THR A 78 3.36 2.79 -2.15
C THR A 78 3.03 2.44 -0.69
N ALA A 79 3.58 1.34 -0.14
CA ALA A 79 3.40 0.96 1.26
C ALA A 79 3.94 2.02 2.25
N ASP A 80 5.03 2.70 1.91
CA ASP A 80 5.57 3.77 2.75
C ASP A 80 4.70 5.02 2.76
N PHE A 81 4.27 5.48 1.59
CA PHE A 81 3.43 6.68 1.51
C PHE A 81 2.10 6.47 2.21
N LEU A 82 1.58 5.26 2.13
CA LEU A 82 0.34 4.89 2.79
C LEU A 82 0.47 4.80 4.30
N ALA A 83 1.56 4.22 4.80
CA ALA A 83 1.90 4.33 6.22
C ALA A 83 2.01 5.80 6.68
N LYS A 84 2.57 6.69 5.83
CA LYS A 84 2.63 8.14 6.14
C LYS A 84 1.27 8.80 6.24
N HIS A 85 0.29 8.39 5.44
CA HIS A 85 -1.07 8.93 5.50
C HIS A 85 -1.79 8.60 6.81
N ILE A 86 -1.40 7.53 7.49
CA ILE A 86 -1.94 7.16 8.81
C ILE A 86 -0.99 7.51 9.97
N GLY A 87 -0.05 8.45 9.75
CA GLY A 87 0.78 9.04 10.79
C GLY A 87 2.15 8.38 11.04
N TYR A 88 2.49 7.30 10.33
CA TYR A 88 3.83 6.71 10.43
C TYR A 88 4.87 7.55 9.66
N ARG A 89 6.16 7.39 9.99
CA ARG A 89 7.23 8.02 9.19
C ARG A 89 7.48 7.32 7.85
N ARG A 90 7.17 6.03 7.78
CA ARG A 90 7.32 5.10 6.65
C ARG A 90 6.67 3.77 7.00
N SER A 91 6.67 2.81 6.08
CA SER A 91 6.16 1.46 6.31
C SER A 91 6.89 0.79 7.51
N PRO A 92 6.19 -0.06 8.28
CA PRO A 92 6.79 -0.92 9.29
C PRO A 92 7.97 -1.73 8.74
N PRO A 93 8.92 -2.12 9.62
CA PRO A 93 10.07 -2.91 9.19
C PRO A 93 9.66 -4.29 8.66
N PRO A 94 10.49 -4.90 7.79
CA PRO A 94 10.24 -6.24 7.28
C PRO A 94 10.31 -7.27 8.42
N PHE A 95 9.43 -8.28 8.41
CA PHE A 95 9.29 -9.29 9.47
C PHE A 95 10.64 -9.90 9.88
N LEU A 96 11.45 -10.30 8.90
CA LEU A 96 12.77 -10.91 9.13
C LEU A 96 13.73 -9.98 9.89
N SER A 97 13.65 -8.65 9.67
CA SER A 97 14.47 -7.69 10.41
C SER A 97 14.04 -7.49 11.86
N ILE A 98 12.77 -7.77 12.17
CA ILE A 98 12.27 -7.72 13.55
C ILE A 98 12.81 -8.92 14.34
N LEU A 99 12.79 -10.11 13.73
CA LEU A 99 13.28 -11.34 14.35
C LEU A 99 14.77 -11.29 14.69
N SER A 100 15.58 -10.64 13.85
CA SER A 100 17.02 -10.50 14.11
C SER A 100 17.34 -9.64 15.35
N HIS A 101 16.35 -8.94 15.91
CA HIS A 101 16.52 -8.09 17.09
C HIS A 101 15.63 -8.57 18.24
N SER A 102 16.12 -9.55 19.01
CA SER A 102 15.40 -10.33 20.03
C SER A 102 14.77 -9.50 21.17
N SER A 103 15.32 -8.34 21.53
CA SER A 103 14.75 -7.52 22.60
C SER A 103 13.42 -6.85 22.19
N SER A 104 12.38 -7.03 23.01
CA SER A 104 11.08 -6.34 22.89
C SER A 104 10.28 -6.63 21.60
N LEU A 105 10.28 -7.88 21.11
CA LEU A 105 9.51 -8.31 19.93
C LEU A 105 8.03 -7.90 19.98
N SER A 106 7.34 -8.13 21.11
CA SER A 106 5.92 -7.77 21.25
C SER A 106 5.67 -6.27 21.07
N LYS A 107 6.55 -5.40 21.59
CA LYS A 107 6.45 -3.94 21.39
C LYS A 107 6.65 -3.53 19.93
N LYS A 108 7.49 -4.26 19.18
CA LYS A 108 7.72 -4.01 17.75
C LYS A 108 6.51 -4.45 16.94
N PHE A 109 5.97 -5.63 17.22
CA PHE A 109 4.75 -6.15 16.57
C PHE A 109 3.53 -5.26 16.82
N LEU A 110 3.43 -4.63 17.99
CA LEU A 110 2.37 -3.65 18.29
C LEU A 110 2.39 -2.41 17.38
N ARG A 111 3.52 -2.10 16.73
CA ARG A 111 3.66 -0.99 15.77
C ARG A 111 3.46 -1.44 14.33
N GLY A 112 3.17 -2.72 14.10
CA GLY A 112 3.01 -3.29 12.77
C GLY A 112 4.25 -3.99 12.20
N VAL A 113 4.04 -4.73 11.12
CA VAL A 113 5.05 -5.57 10.44
C VAL A 113 4.78 -5.58 8.94
N ASN A 114 5.83 -5.47 8.12
CA ASN A 114 5.72 -5.71 6.69
C ASN A 114 6.23 -7.14 6.37
N PHE A 115 5.39 -7.96 5.74
CA PHE A 115 5.68 -9.33 5.33
C PHE A 115 5.90 -9.45 3.81
N ALA A 116 5.67 -8.37 3.04
CA ALA A 116 5.78 -8.38 1.59
C ALA A 116 7.17 -8.82 1.13
N SER A 117 7.22 -9.56 0.02
CA SER A 117 8.44 -10.11 -0.56
C SER A 117 8.40 -9.99 -2.09
N GLY A 118 9.40 -9.34 -2.66
CA GLY A 118 9.54 -9.19 -4.11
C GLY A 118 9.44 -10.52 -4.85
N GLY A 119 8.63 -10.57 -5.91
CA GLY A 119 8.41 -11.77 -6.72
C GLY A 119 7.35 -12.74 -6.20
N SER A 120 6.74 -12.47 -5.04
CA SER A 120 5.58 -13.21 -4.56
C SER A 120 4.35 -12.94 -5.44
N GLY A 121 3.47 -13.93 -5.56
CA GLY A 121 2.16 -13.80 -6.19
C GLY A 121 1.07 -14.52 -5.39
N ILE A 122 -0.16 -14.54 -5.93
CA ILE A 122 -1.30 -15.21 -5.30
C ILE A 122 -1.08 -16.72 -5.19
N LEU A 123 -0.57 -17.33 -6.25
CA LEU A 123 -0.20 -18.74 -6.25
C LEU A 123 1.17 -18.90 -5.60
N ASP A 124 1.30 -19.86 -4.68
CA ASP A 124 2.59 -20.17 -4.02
C ASP A 124 3.67 -20.62 -5.01
N THR A 125 3.29 -21.09 -6.21
CA THR A 125 4.21 -21.42 -7.29
C THR A 125 4.86 -20.19 -7.93
N THR A 126 4.27 -19.00 -7.74
CA THR A 126 4.79 -17.73 -8.28
C THR A 126 6.10 -17.37 -7.59
N GLY A 127 7.19 -17.30 -8.35
CA GLY A 127 8.50 -16.93 -7.81
C GLY A 127 9.12 -17.97 -6.88
N GLN A 128 8.54 -19.17 -6.75
CA GLN A 128 9.01 -20.21 -5.81
C GLN A 128 10.49 -20.58 -6.02
N THR A 129 10.97 -20.54 -7.26
CA THR A 129 12.37 -20.82 -7.62
C THR A 129 13.30 -19.60 -7.49
N LEU A 130 12.77 -18.43 -7.15
CA LEU A 130 13.49 -17.16 -7.07
C LEU A 130 13.97 -16.81 -5.66
N GLY A 131 13.77 -17.71 -4.69
CA GLY A 131 14.23 -17.51 -3.31
C GLY A 131 13.44 -16.45 -2.54
N ILE A 132 12.12 -16.46 -2.67
CA ILE A 132 11.18 -15.44 -2.13
C ILE A 132 10.35 -16.01 -0.97
N ILE A 133 9.55 -15.16 -0.30
CA ILE A 133 8.53 -15.59 0.66
C ILE A 133 7.16 -15.54 -0.03
N THR A 134 6.57 -16.71 -0.27
CA THR A 134 5.27 -16.82 -0.96
C THR A 134 4.16 -16.19 -0.13
N LEU A 135 3.06 -15.78 -0.77
CA LEU A 135 1.93 -15.19 -0.05
C LEU A 135 1.37 -16.13 1.03
N GLY A 136 1.31 -17.44 0.77
CA GLY A 136 0.94 -18.43 1.79
C GLY A 136 1.86 -18.43 3.00
N ALA A 137 3.18 -18.28 2.81
CA ALA A 137 4.14 -18.15 3.89
C ALA A 137 4.01 -16.79 4.63
N GLN A 138 3.75 -15.69 3.92
CA GLN A 138 3.49 -14.39 4.54
C GLN A 138 2.26 -14.42 5.47
N ILE A 139 1.19 -15.12 5.05
CA ILE A 139 0.00 -15.34 5.88
C ILE A 139 0.34 -16.14 7.14
N GLN A 140 1.20 -17.16 7.04
CA GLN A 140 1.68 -17.90 8.21
C GLN A 140 2.50 -17.02 9.17
N GLN A 141 3.38 -16.17 8.64
CA GLN A 141 4.14 -15.21 9.45
C GLN A 141 3.22 -14.22 10.17
N PHE A 142 2.19 -13.72 9.48
CA PHE A 142 1.15 -12.89 10.09
C PHE A 142 0.43 -13.65 11.20
N ALA A 143 0.04 -14.91 10.98
CA ALA A 143 -0.63 -15.73 11.99
C ALA A 143 0.25 -15.94 13.25
N THR A 144 1.57 -16.09 13.08
CA THR A 144 2.52 -16.16 14.20
C THR A 144 2.56 -14.85 14.99
N VAL A 145 2.67 -13.71 14.29
CA VAL A 145 2.67 -12.38 14.95
C VAL A 145 1.35 -12.15 15.68
N HIS A 146 0.24 -12.49 15.05
CA HIS A 146 -1.09 -12.42 15.64
C HIS A 146 -1.19 -13.26 16.93
N SER A 147 -0.77 -14.53 16.89
CA SER A 147 -0.79 -15.42 18.06
C SER A 147 0.05 -14.86 19.21
N ASN A 148 1.25 -14.34 18.91
CA ASN A 148 2.11 -13.70 19.92
C ASN A 148 1.48 -12.46 20.54
N LEU A 149 0.79 -11.62 19.74
CA LEU A 149 0.11 -10.43 20.24
C LEU A 149 -1.09 -10.78 21.11
N THR A 150 -1.88 -11.78 20.71
CA THR A 150 -3.04 -12.26 21.46
C THR A 150 -2.65 -12.92 22.77
N ALA A 151 -1.53 -13.66 22.80
CA ALA A 151 -1.00 -14.21 24.05
C ALA A 151 -0.46 -13.12 24.99
N ALA A 152 -0.05 -11.97 24.46
CA ALA A 152 0.59 -10.91 25.23
C ALA A 152 -0.39 -9.86 25.80
N ILE A 153 -1.63 -9.74 25.29
CA ILE A 153 -2.56 -8.66 25.70
C ILE A 153 -4.04 -9.06 25.62
N ASP A 154 -4.81 -8.83 26.69
CA ASP A 154 -6.29 -8.89 26.72
C ASP A 154 -6.98 -7.83 25.81
N PHE A 155 -6.19 -6.93 25.22
CA PHE A 155 -6.62 -5.74 24.46
C PHE A 155 -6.94 -6.04 22.98
N VAL A 156 -6.80 -7.27 22.49
CA VAL A 156 -7.05 -7.60 21.05
C VAL A 156 -8.47 -7.27 20.60
N ARG A 157 -9.43 -7.16 21.53
CA ARG A 157 -10.82 -6.77 21.24
C ARG A 157 -11.00 -5.31 20.77
N SER A 158 -10.03 -4.42 20.97
CA SER A 158 -10.15 -2.98 20.66
C SER A 158 -9.45 -2.55 19.38
N TRP A 159 -8.74 -3.44 18.69
CA TRP A 159 -8.02 -3.08 17.48
C TRP A 159 -9.01 -2.95 16.31
N GLY A 160 -8.91 -1.86 15.56
CA GLY A 160 -9.81 -1.55 14.46
C GLY A 160 -9.71 -2.57 13.34
N LYS A 161 -10.83 -3.21 12.98
CA LYS A 161 -10.95 -4.28 11.97
C LYS A 161 -10.98 -3.71 10.54
N GLU A 162 -9.88 -3.16 10.03
CA GLU A 162 -9.87 -2.56 8.69
C GLU A 162 -8.85 -3.22 7.75
N VAL A 163 -9.34 -3.76 6.64
CA VAL A 163 -8.53 -4.39 5.60
C VAL A 163 -8.42 -3.48 4.39
N TRP A 164 -7.21 -3.24 3.92
CA TRP A 164 -6.96 -2.44 2.73
C TRP A 164 -6.37 -3.31 1.64
N ASN A 165 -6.92 -3.22 0.44
CA ASN A 165 -6.41 -3.93 -0.72
C ASN A 165 -6.26 -2.95 -1.89
N LEU A 166 -5.17 -3.05 -2.64
CA LEU A 166 -5.02 -2.41 -3.95
C LEU A 166 -4.88 -3.55 -4.95
N SER A 167 -5.74 -3.55 -5.96
CA SER A 167 -5.77 -4.60 -6.98
C SER A 167 -4.53 -4.59 -7.88
N VAL A 168 -4.54 -5.41 -8.92
CA VAL A 168 -3.45 -5.53 -9.87
C VAL A 168 -3.46 -4.31 -10.81
N PRO A 169 -2.32 -3.59 -11.00
CA PRO A 169 -2.19 -2.54 -12.00
C PRO A 169 -2.18 -3.12 -13.44
N PRO A 170 -2.23 -2.31 -14.51
CA PRO A 170 -2.21 -2.81 -15.88
C PRO A 170 -0.81 -3.38 -16.24
N ILE A 171 -0.56 -4.65 -15.92
CA ILE A 171 0.75 -5.31 -16.15
C ILE A 171 1.14 -5.27 -17.63
N GLY A 172 0.17 -5.35 -18.54
CA GLY A 172 0.41 -5.22 -19.98
C GLY A 172 1.00 -3.88 -20.40
N CYS A 173 0.88 -2.86 -19.55
CA CYS A 173 1.45 -1.53 -19.77
C CYS A 173 2.83 -1.32 -19.13
N CYS A 174 3.40 -2.32 -18.42
CA CYS A 174 4.76 -2.23 -17.89
C CYS A 174 5.78 -2.10 -19.04
N PRO A 175 6.89 -1.34 -18.84
CA PRO A 175 7.87 -1.09 -19.90
C PRO A 175 8.39 -2.36 -20.59
N SER A 176 8.67 -3.41 -19.81
CA SER A 176 9.16 -4.69 -20.35
C SER A 176 8.14 -5.38 -21.27
N LEU A 177 6.85 -5.38 -20.90
CA LEU A 177 5.77 -5.99 -21.68
C LEU A 177 5.50 -5.21 -22.97
N ARG A 178 5.60 -3.88 -22.92
CA ARG A 178 5.52 -3.02 -24.11
C ARG A 178 6.58 -3.35 -25.15
N THR A 179 7.76 -3.87 -24.76
CA THR A 179 8.80 -4.23 -25.74
C THR A 179 8.42 -5.43 -26.61
N LEU A 180 7.39 -6.19 -26.23
CA LEU A 180 6.88 -7.32 -27.02
C LEU A 180 5.90 -6.87 -28.11
N ASP A 181 5.31 -5.67 -27.97
CA ASP A 181 4.43 -5.07 -28.97
C ASP A 181 5.23 -4.19 -29.93
N PRO A 182 5.12 -4.36 -31.27
CA PRO A 182 5.86 -3.56 -32.25
C PRO A 182 5.60 -2.04 -32.16
N SER A 183 4.44 -1.63 -31.66
CA SER A 183 4.05 -0.22 -31.47
C SER A 183 4.39 0.31 -30.07
N TYR A 184 4.94 -0.53 -29.19
CA TYR A 184 5.12 -0.27 -27.77
C TYR A 184 3.80 0.03 -27.03
N GLY A 185 2.71 -0.54 -27.55
CA GLY A 185 1.37 -0.52 -26.95
C GLY A 185 1.29 -1.35 -25.67
N CYS A 186 0.19 -1.21 -24.93
CA CYS A 186 -0.08 -2.14 -23.83
C CYS A 186 -0.53 -3.49 -24.40
N LEU A 187 -0.15 -4.59 -23.74
CA LEU A 187 -0.70 -5.90 -24.05
C LEU A 187 -2.06 -6.07 -23.36
N GLU A 188 -3.15 -5.85 -24.10
CA GLU A 188 -4.49 -5.82 -23.50
C GLU A 188 -4.92 -7.16 -22.90
N GLU A 189 -4.50 -8.29 -23.48
CA GLU A 189 -4.75 -9.63 -22.91
C GLU A 189 -4.21 -9.75 -21.47
N MET A 190 -3.06 -9.13 -21.18
CA MET A 190 -2.49 -9.12 -19.83
C MET A 190 -3.28 -8.22 -18.87
N ASN A 191 -3.87 -7.16 -19.41
CA ASN A 191 -4.68 -6.18 -18.67
C ASN A 191 -6.06 -6.73 -18.30
N GLU A 192 -6.64 -7.62 -19.11
CA GLU A 192 -7.91 -8.29 -18.82
C GLU A 192 -7.86 -9.11 -17.53
N TYR A 193 -6.73 -9.76 -17.23
CA TYR A 193 -6.55 -10.46 -15.95
C TYR A 193 -6.60 -9.51 -14.75
N ALA A 194 -6.08 -8.29 -14.89
CA ALA A 194 -6.07 -7.30 -13.82
C ALA A 194 -7.49 -6.79 -13.50
N THR A 195 -8.31 -6.55 -14.52
CA THR A 195 -9.71 -6.12 -14.35
C THR A 195 -10.58 -7.25 -13.81
N PHE A 196 -10.40 -8.48 -14.30
CA PHE A 196 -11.08 -9.67 -13.76
C PHE A 196 -10.71 -9.94 -12.31
N PHE A 197 -9.44 -9.79 -11.95
CA PHE A 197 -9.01 -9.92 -10.56
C PHE A 197 -9.69 -8.88 -9.66
N TYR A 198 -9.80 -7.62 -10.10
CA TYR A 198 -10.47 -6.56 -9.33
C TYR A 198 -11.95 -6.89 -9.03
N THR A 199 -12.71 -7.35 -10.02
CA THR A 199 -14.13 -7.70 -9.80
C THR A 199 -14.28 -8.89 -8.86
N THR A 200 -13.40 -9.89 -8.99
CA THR A 200 -13.37 -11.08 -8.13
C THR A 200 -13.06 -10.73 -6.68
N ILE A 201 -12.01 -9.95 -6.44
CA ILE A 201 -11.63 -9.55 -5.07
C ILE A 201 -12.66 -8.59 -4.47
N GLN A 202 -13.32 -7.74 -5.27
CA GLN A 202 -14.40 -6.91 -4.80
C GLN A 202 -15.58 -7.74 -4.27
N ALA A 203 -16.03 -8.74 -5.05
CA ALA A 203 -17.11 -9.63 -4.62
C ALA A 203 -16.73 -10.43 -3.37
N LEU A 204 -15.48 -10.92 -3.30
CA LEU A 204 -14.98 -11.64 -2.13
C LEU A 204 -14.96 -10.75 -0.87
N MET A 205 -14.43 -9.52 -0.97
CA MET A 205 -14.38 -8.60 0.17
C MET A 205 -15.77 -8.18 0.63
N GLN A 206 -16.72 -7.97 -0.29
CA GLN A 206 -18.13 -7.73 0.04
C GLN A 206 -18.73 -8.90 0.82
N ARG A 207 -18.50 -10.13 0.35
CA ARG A 207 -18.96 -11.34 1.02
C ARG A 207 -18.36 -11.48 2.42
N LEU A 208 -17.04 -11.39 2.55
CA LEU A 208 -16.35 -11.46 3.84
C LEU A 208 -16.87 -10.40 4.81
N SER A 209 -17.04 -9.16 4.34
CA SER A 209 -17.59 -8.08 5.17
C SER A 209 -19.02 -8.34 5.65
N SER A 210 -19.80 -9.13 4.91
CA SER A 210 -21.16 -9.53 5.31
C SER A 210 -21.16 -10.72 6.29
N GLU A 211 -20.20 -11.62 6.18
CA GLU A 211 -20.04 -12.79 7.05
C GLU A 211 -19.45 -12.40 8.42
N TYR A 212 -18.58 -11.40 8.44
CA TYR A 212 -17.79 -11.04 9.62
C TYR A 212 -18.16 -9.67 10.19
N GLN A 213 -19.00 -9.68 11.23
CA GLN A 213 -19.56 -8.46 11.80
C GLN A 213 -18.46 -7.52 12.35
N GLY A 214 -18.46 -6.30 11.81
CA GLY A 214 -17.50 -5.24 12.16
C GLY A 214 -16.23 -5.24 11.31
N MET A 215 -16.03 -6.19 10.39
CA MET A 215 -15.00 -6.09 9.37
C MET A 215 -15.31 -4.88 8.48
N LYS A 216 -14.33 -3.99 8.35
CA LYS A 216 -14.32 -2.89 7.38
C LYS A 216 -13.27 -3.20 6.34
N TYR A 217 -13.53 -2.79 5.11
CA TYR A 217 -12.52 -2.84 4.08
C TYR A 217 -12.60 -1.67 3.13
N SER A 218 -11.48 -1.44 2.45
CA SER A 218 -11.39 -0.56 1.30
C SER A 218 -10.56 -1.26 0.23
N LEU A 219 -11.08 -1.26 -0.99
CA LEU A 219 -10.43 -1.86 -2.15
C LEU A 219 -10.19 -0.77 -3.19
N GLY A 220 -8.93 -0.46 -3.49
CA GLY A 220 -8.55 0.44 -4.57
C GLY A 220 -8.42 -0.31 -5.90
N ASN A 221 -8.90 0.33 -6.98
CA ASN A 221 -8.70 -0.17 -8.33
C ASN A 221 -7.38 0.33 -8.93
N ALA A 222 -6.30 -0.42 -8.72
CA ALA A 222 -4.98 -0.05 -9.22
C ALA A 222 -4.92 0.04 -10.75
N TYR A 223 -5.76 -0.77 -11.42
CA TYR A 223 -5.88 -0.75 -12.88
C TYR A 223 -6.33 0.62 -13.36
N ASP A 224 -7.50 1.08 -12.91
CA ASP A 224 -8.07 2.35 -13.32
C ASP A 224 -7.18 3.52 -12.89
N MET A 225 -6.62 3.47 -11.69
CA MET A 225 -5.71 4.50 -11.18
C MET A 225 -4.50 4.69 -12.09
N ALA A 226 -3.85 3.59 -12.49
CA ALA A 226 -2.68 3.65 -13.35
C ALA A 226 -3.05 4.02 -14.79
N MET A 227 -4.13 3.45 -15.34
CA MET A 227 -4.60 3.78 -16.69
C MET A 227 -5.05 5.24 -16.82
N TYR A 228 -5.65 5.80 -15.76
CA TYR A 228 -5.97 7.23 -15.70
C TYR A 228 -4.70 8.08 -15.89
N VAL A 229 -3.61 7.75 -15.19
CA VAL A 229 -2.33 8.45 -15.30
C VAL A 229 -1.67 8.23 -16.66
N VAL A 230 -1.72 7.01 -17.22
CA VAL A 230 -1.20 6.70 -18.56
C VAL A 230 -1.91 7.54 -19.63
N ASN A 231 -3.23 7.71 -19.50
CA ASN A 231 -4.04 8.46 -20.46
C ASN A 231 -4.06 9.98 -20.18
N ASN A 232 -3.74 10.40 -18.95
CA ASN A 232 -3.72 11.79 -18.51
C ASN A 232 -2.40 12.09 -17.77
N PRO A 233 -1.26 12.07 -18.46
CA PRO A 233 0.06 12.14 -17.83
C PRO A 233 0.29 13.45 -17.06
N VAL A 234 -0.38 14.53 -17.48
CA VAL A 234 -0.44 15.82 -16.79
C VAL A 234 -1.87 16.04 -16.28
N ALA A 235 -2.16 15.56 -15.08
CA ALA A 235 -3.45 15.73 -14.41
C ALA A 235 -3.26 16.29 -13.00
N PHE A 236 -4.21 17.10 -12.55
CA PHE A 236 -4.26 17.54 -11.16
C PHE A 236 -4.94 16.47 -10.29
N ILE A 237 -4.17 15.81 -9.43
CA ILE A 237 -4.64 14.70 -8.59
C ILE A 237 -4.62 15.13 -7.13
N SER A 238 -5.82 15.38 -6.57
CA SER A 238 -6.06 15.95 -5.23
C SER A 238 -5.43 17.34 -5.01
N SER A 239 -4.12 17.36 -4.86
CA SER A 239 -3.31 18.51 -4.44
C SER A 239 -1.94 18.52 -5.14
N LYS A 240 -1.67 17.56 -6.02
CA LYS A 240 -0.41 17.45 -6.75
C LYS A 240 -0.68 17.16 -8.22
N PHE A 241 0.03 17.84 -9.11
CA PHE A 241 0.06 17.44 -10.51
C PHE A 241 0.87 16.14 -10.67
N SER A 242 0.39 15.24 -11.51
CA SER A 242 1.16 14.07 -11.94
C SER A 242 2.35 14.49 -12.79
N ASP A 243 2.12 15.36 -13.78
CA ASP A 243 3.14 16.03 -14.62
C ASP A 243 4.25 15.08 -15.12
N PHE A 244 3.86 13.86 -15.53
CA PHE A 244 4.74 12.89 -16.17
C PHE A 244 4.97 13.31 -17.62
N THR A 245 6.21 13.24 -18.08
CA THR A 245 6.53 13.35 -19.52
C THR A 245 6.73 11.99 -20.17
N ASP A 246 7.02 10.96 -19.38
CA ASP A 246 7.15 9.59 -19.86
C ASP A 246 6.33 8.62 -19.00
N VAL A 247 5.34 7.99 -19.63
CA VAL A 247 4.46 6.97 -19.01
C VAL A 247 4.63 5.57 -19.63
N LYS A 248 5.67 5.38 -20.47
CA LYS A 248 5.90 4.13 -21.20
C LYS A 248 7.27 3.52 -20.91
N SER A 249 8.31 4.35 -20.83
CA SER A 249 9.69 3.92 -20.63
C SER A 249 10.03 3.80 -19.15
N ALA A 250 11.03 2.96 -18.85
CA ALA A 250 11.63 2.90 -17.53
C ALA A 250 12.66 4.03 -17.34
N CYS A 251 12.72 4.60 -16.14
CA CYS A 251 13.78 5.56 -15.82
C CYS A 251 15.16 4.88 -15.71
N CYS A 252 15.23 3.66 -15.20
CA CYS A 252 16.46 2.90 -14.98
C CYS A 252 16.42 1.54 -15.67
N GLY A 253 17.39 1.25 -16.53
CA GLY A 253 17.50 -0.03 -17.24
C GLY A 253 18.39 0.06 -18.47
N GLY A 254 18.02 -0.61 -19.56
CA GLY A 254 18.74 -0.48 -20.82
C GLY A 254 17.96 -0.98 -22.03
N GLY A 255 18.46 -0.65 -23.22
CA GLY A 255 17.83 -0.98 -24.50
C GLY A 255 16.59 -0.13 -24.80
N LYS A 256 15.68 -0.67 -25.63
CA LYS A 256 14.43 0.01 -26.02
C LYS A 256 13.53 0.25 -24.81
N LEU A 257 12.94 1.45 -24.73
CA LEU A 257 12.17 1.93 -23.57
C LEU A 257 12.94 1.85 -22.24
N ASN A 258 14.27 1.71 -22.29
CA ASN A 258 15.10 1.38 -21.14
C ASN A 258 14.67 0.08 -20.44
N ALA A 259 14.05 -0.85 -21.17
CA ALA A 259 13.28 -1.96 -20.60
C ALA A 259 13.63 -3.36 -21.15
N GLN A 260 14.80 -3.53 -21.75
CA GLN A 260 15.31 -4.82 -22.22
C GLN A 260 16.39 -5.42 -21.29
N SER A 261 16.95 -4.59 -20.40
CA SER A 261 17.87 -5.03 -19.35
C SER A 261 17.50 -4.39 -18.01
N PRO A 262 17.80 -5.07 -16.89
CA PRO A 262 17.40 -4.60 -15.56
C PRO A 262 18.17 -3.35 -15.10
N CYS A 263 17.61 -2.66 -14.10
CA CYS A 263 18.25 -1.55 -13.40
C CYS A 263 19.41 -2.03 -12.53
N VAL A 264 20.59 -2.18 -13.14
CA VAL A 264 21.86 -2.60 -12.51
C VAL A 264 22.85 -1.43 -12.50
N PRO A 265 24.00 -1.49 -11.79
CA PRO A 265 24.92 -0.35 -11.68
C PRO A 265 25.41 0.26 -13.00
N THR A 266 25.36 -0.48 -14.11
CA THR A 266 25.75 -0.03 -15.46
C THR A 266 24.56 0.39 -16.32
N ALA A 267 23.35 0.42 -15.77
CA ALA A 267 22.13 0.80 -16.46
C ALA A 267 22.11 2.30 -16.81
N ALA A 268 21.39 2.64 -17.88
CA ALA A 268 21.07 4.03 -18.18
C ALA A 268 20.01 4.53 -17.19
N LEU A 269 20.23 5.74 -16.69
CA LEU A 269 19.36 6.40 -15.71
C LEU A 269 18.81 7.71 -16.30
N CYS A 270 17.51 7.94 -16.16
CA CYS A 270 16.87 9.18 -16.58
C CYS A 270 17.33 10.39 -15.75
N SER A 271 17.27 11.58 -16.33
CA SER A 271 17.71 12.83 -15.70
C SER A 271 16.76 13.29 -14.58
N ASP A 272 15.45 13.22 -14.81
CA ASP A 272 14.42 13.60 -13.83
C ASP A 272 13.46 12.43 -13.57
N ARG A 273 13.61 11.81 -12.40
CA ARG A 273 12.83 10.64 -11.97
C ARG A 273 11.37 10.97 -11.67
N ASP A 274 11.05 12.21 -11.34
CA ASP A 274 9.67 12.63 -11.07
C ASP A 274 8.87 12.80 -12.38
N LYS A 275 9.53 12.76 -13.54
CA LYS A 275 8.89 12.82 -14.87
C LYS A 275 8.55 11.46 -15.48
N TYR A 276 8.92 10.37 -14.80
CA TYR A 276 8.70 8.99 -15.25
C TYR A 276 7.68 8.29 -14.37
N LEU A 277 6.71 7.61 -14.99
CA LEU A 277 5.79 6.72 -14.29
C LEU A 277 6.52 5.49 -13.74
N PHE A 278 7.39 4.90 -14.56
CA PHE A 278 8.10 3.66 -14.26
C PHE A 278 9.56 3.90 -13.86
N TRP A 279 9.95 3.30 -12.74
CA TRP A 279 11.31 3.27 -12.26
C TRP A 279 12.17 2.30 -13.06
N ASP A 280 11.73 1.06 -13.21
CA ASP A 280 12.44 0.01 -13.92
C ASP A 280 11.47 -0.74 -14.87
N LEU A 281 11.83 -1.96 -15.25
CA LEU A 281 11.07 -2.87 -16.12
C LEU A 281 9.58 -3.04 -15.75
N PHE A 282 9.24 -2.87 -14.48
CA PHE A 282 7.90 -3.16 -13.94
C PHE A 282 7.42 -2.10 -12.95
N HIS A 283 8.32 -1.60 -12.11
CA HIS A 283 7.92 -0.93 -10.88
C HIS A 283 7.74 0.58 -11.06
N PRO A 284 6.84 1.21 -10.29
CA PRO A 284 6.64 2.65 -10.33
C PRO A 284 7.79 3.45 -9.70
N THR A 285 7.98 4.69 -10.14
CA THR A 285 8.84 5.65 -9.45
C THR A 285 8.29 6.03 -8.08
N LYS A 286 9.13 6.58 -7.20
CA LYS A 286 8.72 7.15 -5.92
C LYS A 286 7.60 8.18 -6.09
N HIS A 287 7.65 8.99 -7.14
CA HIS A 287 6.61 9.98 -7.43
C HIS A 287 5.29 9.31 -7.81
N ALA A 288 5.33 8.31 -8.69
CA ALA A 288 4.16 7.50 -9.01
C ALA A 288 3.59 6.78 -7.77
N CYS A 289 4.44 6.18 -6.93
CA CYS A 289 4.04 5.58 -5.65
C CYS A 289 3.34 6.58 -4.74
N LYS A 290 3.83 7.84 -4.68
CA LYS A 290 3.23 8.90 -3.89
C LYS A 290 1.84 9.27 -4.39
N LEU A 291 1.66 9.34 -5.71
CA LEU A 291 0.35 9.63 -6.31
C LEU A 291 -0.64 8.50 -6.07
N ALA A 292 -0.21 7.25 -6.22
CA ALA A 292 -1.04 6.07 -5.96
C ALA A 292 -1.52 5.99 -4.49
N ALA A 293 -0.75 6.55 -3.57
CA ALA A 293 -1.06 6.64 -2.16
C ALA A 293 -2.03 7.78 -1.78
N LEU A 294 -2.40 8.67 -2.72
CA LEU A 294 -3.23 9.82 -2.39
C LEU A 294 -4.69 9.42 -2.05
N PRO A 295 -5.32 10.09 -1.07
CA PRO A 295 -6.73 9.90 -0.73
C PRO A 295 -7.75 9.90 -1.87
N SER A 296 -7.54 10.70 -2.93
CA SER A 296 -8.51 10.86 -4.01
C SER A 296 -8.37 9.84 -5.13
N THR A 297 -7.15 9.36 -5.44
CA THR A 297 -6.95 8.18 -6.30
C THR A 297 -7.56 6.93 -5.66
N LEU A 298 -7.68 7.02 -4.35
CA LEU A 298 -8.19 6.06 -3.42
C LEU A 298 -9.56 6.48 -2.87
N GLY A 299 -10.33 7.34 -3.56
CA GLY A 299 -11.56 7.95 -3.02
C GLY A 299 -12.70 8.01 -4.04
N SER A 300 -13.87 7.51 -3.63
CA SER A 300 -15.21 7.45 -4.26
C SER A 300 -15.37 7.02 -5.72
N GLN A 301 -14.51 7.40 -6.67
CA GLN A 301 -14.61 6.95 -8.06
C GLN A 301 -14.01 5.55 -8.26
N TYR A 302 -13.04 5.15 -7.43
CA TYR A 302 -12.28 3.89 -7.56
C TYR A 302 -12.30 3.01 -6.31
N LEU A 303 -13.16 3.31 -5.34
CA LEU A 303 -13.36 2.51 -4.13
C LEU A 303 -14.79 1.97 -4.03
N CYS A 304 -14.90 0.69 -3.69
CA CYS A 304 -16.10 0.18 -3.01
C CYS A 304 -15.97 0.48 -1.50
N ARG A 305 -16.87 1.29 -0.92
CA ARG A 305 -16.93 1.60 0.53
C ARG A 305 -18.25 1.12 1.13
N GLN A 306 -18.19 0.55 2.35
CA GLN A 306 -19.36 0.28 3.21
C GLN A 306 -19.45 1.20 4.46
N SER A 307 -18.61 2.23 4.61
CA SER A 307 -18.65 3.13 5.78
C SER A 307 -19.46 4.41 5.49
N THR A 308 -20.56 4.63 6.23
CA THR A 308 -21.50 5.76 6.07
C THR A 308 -21.30 6.92 7.07
N SER A 309 -20.31 6.90 7.96
CA SER A 309 -20.07 8.00 8.90
C SER A 309 -19.09 9.04 8.35
N LEU A 310 -19.59 10.28 8.16
CA LEU A 310 -18.88 11.48 7.69
C LEU A 310 -17.83 12.07 8.66
N SER A 311 -17.28 11.28 9.58
CA SER A 311 -16.07 11.65 10.33
C SER A 311 -14.89 10.93 9.72
N TRP A 312 -13.93 11.69 9.18
CA TRP A 312 -12.63 11.16 8.76
C TRP A 312 -12.09 10.30 9.91
N PRO A 313 -11.75 9.01 9.63
CA PRO A 313 -10.33 8.78 9.41
C PRO A 313 -9.93 7.57 8.52
N TRP A 314 -8.70 7.67 7.98
CA TRP A 314 -7.76 6.64 7.48
C TRP A 314 -7.94 6.06 6.05
N ILE A 315 -6.81 5.82 5.33
CA ILE A 315 -6.68 5.52 3.87
C ILE A 315 -5.43 4.63 3.54
N ILE A 316 -5.67 3.36 3.11
CA ILE A 316 -5.18 2.44 2.00
C ILE A 316 -3.73 1.87 1.89
N SER A 317 -3.49 0.63 1.35
CA SER A 317 -2.29 0.10 0.59
C SER A 317 -2.44 -1.31 -0.02
N GLN A 318 -1.53 -1.70 -0.94
CA GLN A 318 -1.57 -2.84 -1.89
C GLN A 318 -1.43 -4.23 -1.26
N GLN A 319 -2.04 -5.23 -1.93
CA GLN A 319 -2.07 -6.66 -1.56
C GLN A 319 -2.18 -6.90 -0.05
N THR A 320 -3.38 -6.63 0.45
CA THR A 320 -3.85 -6.94 1.79
C THR A 320 -2.98 -6.40 2.93
N VAL A 321 -3.24 -5.14 3.30
CA VAL A 321 -2.97 -4.65 4.64
C VAL A 321 -4.06 -5.19 5.56
N PHE A 322 -3.73 -6.08 6.49
CA PHE A 322 -4.70 -6.61 7.45
C PHE A 322 -4.64 -5.84 8.75
N LEU A 323 -5.80 -5.45 9.27
CA LEU A 323 -6.02 -5.36 10.71
C LEU A 323 -7.06 -6.42 11.13
N LEU A 324 -6.53 -7.49 11.70
CA LEU A 324 -7.07 -8.48 12.66
C LEU A 324 -8.11 -9.59 12.37
N SER A 325 -7.84 -10.64 13.17
CA SER A 325 -8.60 -11.75 13.79
C SER A 325 -9.27 -12.88 13.01
N GLU A 326 -9.59 -12.77 11.72
CA GLU A 326 -10.41 -13.82 11.06
C GLU A 326 -9.72 -14.61 9.94
N ILE A 327 -8.43 -14.32 9.67
CA ILE A 327 -7.68 -14.93 8.56
C ILE A 327 -7.49 -16.44 8.70
N VAL A 328 -7.40 -16.97 9.93
CA VAL A 328 -7.29 -18.43 10.13
C VAL A 328 -8.52 -19.16 9.55
N SER A 329 -9.67 -18.47 9.45
CA SER A 329 -10.90 -18.99 8.85
C SER A 329 -11.00 -18.74 7.34
N ILE A 330 -10.28 -17.75 6.77
CA ILE A 330 -10.28 -17.42 5.33
C ILE A 330 -9.45 -18.42 4.50
N ARG A 331 -8.58 -19.21 5.14
CA ARG A 331 -7.76 -20.24 4.47
C ARG A 331 -8.58 -21.30 3.73
N SER A 332 -9.86 -21.48 4.09
CA SER A 332 -10.80 -22.38 3.40
C SER A 332 -11.43 -21.79 2.13
N VAL A 333 -11.21 -20.51 1.84
CA VAL A 333 -11.76 -19.83 0.65
C VAL A 333 -10.76 -19.82 -0.52
N PHE A 334 -9.48 -20.04 -0.24
CA PHE A 334 -8.39 -20.05 -1.23
C PHE A 334 -7.81 -21.46 -1.48
N GLN A 335 -8.46 -22.51 -0.98
CA GLN A 335 -8.24 -23.92 -1.33
C GLN A 335 -9.51 -24.46 -1.97
#